data_AF-A0A7S3MKF2-F1
#
_entry.id   AF-A0A7S3MKF2-F1
#
_cell.length_a   1.000
_cell.length_b   1.000
_cell.length_c   1.000
_cell.angle_alpha   90.00
_cell.angle_beta   90.00
_cell.angle_gamma   90.00
#
_symmetry.space_group_name_H-M   'P 1'
#
loop_
_entity.id
_entity.type
_entity.pdbx_description
1 polymer ?
#
loop_
_entity_poly.entity_id
_entity_poly.type
_entity_poly.pdbx_seq_one_letter_code
_entity_poly.pdbx_strand_id
1 'polypeptide(L)'
;VHEPFPFFDRFEHFLWLEVLARHREVYSKFTGWVESRLRMLVVQLETVRGMLVHPNPLQYDLRGSDPDWPLGCGMFIAIGFCPGEGAYAGQKVDLRTPMGHFMEVI
;
A
#
# COMPACT_ATOMS: atom_id res chain seq x y z
N VAL A 1 16.15 -4.29 24.45
CA VAL A 1 16.64 -3.87 23.12
C VAL A 1 15.45 -3.99 22.17
N HIS A 2 14.98 -2.88 21.60
CA HIS A 2 13.88 -2.89 20.63
C HIS A 2 14.50 -2.70 19.24
N GLU A 3 14.67 -3.81 18.50
CA GLU A 3 15.00 -3.74 17.08
C GLU A 3 13.71 -3.52 16.28
N PRO A 4 13.72 -2.67 15.23
CA PRO A 4 12.58 -2.52 14.34
C PRO A 4 12.22 -3.86 13.68
N PHE A 5 10.93 -4.10 13.49
CA PHE A 5 10.48 -5.27 12.74
C PHE A 5 11.01 -5.21 11.30
N PRO A 6 11.69 -6.25 10.79
CA PRO A 6 12.31 -6.24 9.46
C PRO A 6 11.25 -6.48 8.37
N PHE A 7 10.38 -5.50 8.14
CA PHE A 7 9.19 -5.63 7.32
C PHE A 7 9.46 -6.17 5.91
N PHE A 8 10.50 -5.66 5.23
CA PHE A 8 10.82 -6.06 3.86
C PHE A 8 11.49 -7.43 3.75
N ASP A 9 12.06 -7.95 4.85
CA ASP A 9 12.67 -9.29 4.87
C ASP A 9 11.67 -10.38 5.24
N ARG A 10 10.48 -10.00 5.76
CA ARG A 10 9.48 -10.93 6.29
C ARG A 10 8.35 -11.26 5.31
N PHE A 11 8.22 -10.50 4.24
CA PHE A 11 7.18 -10.69 3.23
C PHE A 11 7.79 -10.70 1.82
N GLU A 12 7.16 -11.42 0.90
CA GLU A 12 7.66 -11.59 -0.47
C GLU A 12 6.95 -10.68 -1.48
N HIS A 13 5.73 -10.24 -1.16
CA HIS A 13 4.89 -9.45 -2.05
C HIS A 13 4.44 -8.16 -1.36
N PHE A 14 4.51 -7.07 -2.11
CA PHE A 14 4.16 -5.74 -1.61
C PHE A 14 3.34 -4.99 -2.65
N LEU A 15 2.34 -4.26 -2.17
CA LEU A 15 1.79 -3.12 -2.90
C LEU A 15 2.55 -1.88 -2.47
N TRP A 16 3.05 -1.18 -3.47
CA TRP A 16 3.70 0.11 -3.31
C TRP A 16 2.76 1.19 -3.82
N LEU A 17 2.36 2.10 -2.92
CA LEU A 17 1.54 3.24 -3.23
C LEU A 17 2.39 4.50 -3.14
N GLU A 18 2.32 5.33 -4.17
CA GLU A 18 3.02 6.61 -4.21
C GLU A 18 2.00 7.75 -4.23
N VAL A 19 2.25 8.76 -3.41
CA VAL A 19 1.53 10.03 -3.48
C VAL A 19 2.52 11.08 -3.95
N LEU A 20 2.30 11.58 -5.17
CA LEU A 20 3.19 12.51 -5.87
C LEU A 20 2.50 13.86 -6.07
N ALA A 21 3.24 14.96 -5.94
CA ALA A 21 2.71 16.31 -6.11
C ALA A 21 3.79 17.32 -6.54
N ARG A 22 3.35 18.37 -7.23
CA ARG A 22 4.20 19.51 -7.65
C ARG A 22 4.25 20.64 -6.62
N HIS A 23 3.19 20.79 -5.84
CA HIS A 23 3.01 21.92 -4.93
C HIS A 23 2.80 21.44 -3.50
N ARG A 24 3.41 22.15 -2.54
CA ARG A 24 3.38 21.78 -1.11
C ARG A 24 1.97 21.72 -0.53
N GLU A 25 1.10 22.64 -0.93
CA GLU A 25 -0.29 22.66 -0.46
C GLU A 25 -1.07 21.45 -0.97
N VAL A 26 -0.90 21.09 -2.24
CA VAL A 26 -1.50 19.90 -2.84
C VAL A 26 -0.97 18.65 -2.15
N TYR A 27 0.35 18.54 -1.98
CA TYR A 27 0.98 17.43 -1.27
C TYR A 27 0.36 17.22 0.11
N SER A 28 0.34 18.27 0.96
CA SER A 28 -0.15 18.15 2.33
C SER A 28 -1.63 17.73 2.42
N LYS A 29 -2.48 18.21 1.50
CA LYS A 29 -3.90 17.85 1.47
C LYS A 29 -4.09 16.44 0.91
N PHE A 30 -3.40 16.12 -0.18
CA PHE A 30 -3.57 14.87 -0.90
C PHE A 30 -2.99 13.69 -0.12
N THR A 31 -1.82 13.81 0.50
CA THR A 31 -1.28 12.75 1.36
C THR A 31 -2.21 12.44 2.53
N GLY A 32 -2.71 13.45 3.23
CA GLY A 32 -3.66 13.25 4.33
C GLY A 32 -4.99 12.62 3.87
N TRP A 33 -5.46 13.00 2.68
CA TRP A 33 -6.66 12.42 2.07
C TRP A 33 -6.48 10.94 1.72
N VAL A 34 -5.35 10.58 1.11
CA VAL A 34 -5.01 9.19 0.77
C VAL A 34 -4.81 8.35 2.04
N GLU A 35 -4.06 8.88 3.02
CA GLU A 35 -3.81 8.20 4.30
C GLU A 35 -5.11 7.90 5.06
N SER A 36 -6.07 8.85 5.06
CA SER A 36 -7.38 8.66 5.70
C SER A 36 -8.22 7.53 5.10
N ARG A 37 -7.89 7.11 3.87
CA ARG A 37 -8.62 6.12 3.09
C ARG A 37 -7.90 4.78 2.96
N LEU A 38 -6.62 4.70 3.32
CA LEU A 38 -5.81 3.50 3.11
C LEU A 38 -6.44 2.25 3.74
N ARG A 39 -7.12 2.41 4.88
CA ARG A 39 -7.88 1.33 5.53
C ARG A 39 -8.99 0.75 4.65
N MET A 40 -9.62 1.55 3.77
CA MET A 40 -10.63 1.03 2.83
C MET A 40 -9.98 0.08 1.81
N LEU A 41 -8.79 0.40 1.30
CA LEU A 41 -8.05 -0.51 0.43
C LEU A 41 -7.69 -1.80 1.17
N VAL A 42 -7.20 -1.71 2.41
CA VAL A 42 -6.89 -2.88 3.25
C VAL A 42 -8.11 -3.78 3.38
N VAL A 43 -9.28 -3.22 3.74
CA VAL A 43 -10.53 -3.98 3.87
C VAL A 43 -10.94 -4.66 2.56
N GLN A 44 -10.79 -3.97 1.42
CA GLN A 44 -11.11 -4.56 0.11
C GLN A 44 -10.16 -5.72 -0.23
N LEU A 45 -8.86 -5.59 0.07
CA LEU A 45 -7.88 -6.65 -0.14
C LEU A 45 -8.12 -7.86 0.76
N GLU A 46 -8.53 -7.64 2.01
CA GLU A 46 -8.89 -8.72 2.96
C GLU A 46 -10.09 -9.56 2.50
N THR A 47 -10.93 -9.06 1.58
CA THR A 47 -12.03 -9.86 0.99
C THR A 47 -11.54 -10.93 0.01
N VAL A 48 -10.28 -10.85 -0.43
CA VAL A 48 -9.71 -11.83 -1.36
C VAL A 48 -9.36 -13.11 -0.60
N ARG A 49 -10.02 -14.20 -0.95
CA ARG A 49 -9.83 -15.51 -0.30
C ARG A 49 -8.37 -15.94 -0.28
N GLY A 50 -7.89 -16.32 0.91
CA GLY A 50 -6.53 -16.79 1.14
C GLY A 50 -5.49 -15.68 1.31
N MET A 51 -5.87 -14.41 1.16
CA MET A 51 -4.95 -13.28 1.26
C MET A 51 -4.79 -12.80 2.70
N LEU A 52 -3.56 -12.55 3.10
CA LEU A 52 -3.20 -11.83 4.32
C LEU A 52 -2.67 -10.45 3.95
N VAL A 53 -3.11 -9.42 4.66
CA VAL A 53 -2.78 -8.02 4.34
C VAL A 53 -2.13 -7.37 5.56
N HIS A 54 -0.94 -6.78 5.37
CA HIS A 54 -0.16 -6.17 6.43
C HIS A 54 0.27 -4.75 6.03
N PRO A 55 -0.51 -3.71 6.36
CA PRO A 55 -0.11 -2.33 6.08
C PRO A 55 1.12 -1.95 6.92
N ASN A 56 2.13 -1.36 6.26
CA ASN A 56 3.29 -0.79 6.93
C ASN A 56 2.90 0.57 7.53
N PRO A 57 3.18 0.83 8.83
CA PRO A 57 2.84 2.11 9.45
C PRO A 57 3.72 3.28 8.99
N LEU A 58 4.80 3.03 8.25
CA LEU A 58 5.77 4.04 7.85
C LEU A 58 5.45 4.62 6.47
N GLN A 59 5.65 5.93 6.34
CA GLN A 59 5.77 6.62 5.05
C GLN A 59 7.25 6.80 4.70
N TYR A 60 7.57 6.63 3.43
CA TYR A 60 8.93 6.69 2.90
C TYR A 60 9.09 7.95 2.06
N ASP A 61 10.13 8.75 2.29
CA ASP A 61 10.34 10.02 1.57
C ASP A 61 10.74 9.73 0.11
N LEU A 62 10.02 10.33 -0.84
CA LEU A 62 10.31 10.27 -2.29
C LEU A 62 10.62 11.66 -2.87
N ARG A 63 10.88 12.68 -2.05
CA ARG A 63 11.19 14.02 -2.56
C ARG A 63 12.45 14.00 -3.42
N GLY A 64 12.36 14.63 -4.58
CA GLY A 64 13.46 14.71 -5.55
C GLY A 64 13.78 13.40 -6.28
N SER A 65 12.98 12.34 -6.12
CA SER A 65 13.12 11.12 -6.94
C SER A 65 12.66 11.32 -8.38
N ASP A 66 11.72 12.23 -8.59
CA ASP A 66 11.13 12.55 -9.89
C ASP A 66 11.22 14.08 -10.17
N PRO A 67 11.85 14.52 -11.27
CA PRO A 67 11.93 15.93 -11.64
C PRO A 67 10.57 16.61 -11.89
N ASP A 68 9.58 15.87 -12.40
CA ASP A 68 8.24 16.37 -12.67
C ASP A 68 7.34 16.36 -11.44
N TRP A 69 7.72 15.59 -10.40
CA TRP A 69 7.01 15.42 -9.14
C TRP A 69 7.96 15.56 -7.94
N PRO A 70 8.41 16.79 -7.62
CA PRO A 70 9.45 17.03 -6.62
C PRO A 70 9.04 16.67 -5.18
N LEU A 71 7.75 16.51 -4.91
CA LEU A 71 7.22 16.10 -3.61
C LEU A 71 6.59 14.71 -3.73
N GLY A 72 6.98 13.80 -2.84
CA GLY A 72 6.33 12.51 -2.79
C GLY A 72 6.58 11.74 -1.51
N CYS A 73 5.69 10.80 -1.23
CA CYS A 73 5.95 9.74 -0.26
C CYS A 73 5.42 8.39 -0.76
N GLY A 74 6.09 7.32 -0.33
CA GLY A 74 5.72 5.93 -0.57
C GLY A 74 5.09 5.30 0.67
N MET A 75 4.12 4.43 0.45
CA MET A 75 3.51 3.57 1.46
C MET A 75 3.54 2.13 0.96
N PHE A 76 3.69 1.18 1.89
CA PHE A 76 3.74 -0.24 1.54
C PHE A 76 2.65 -1.03 2.27
N ILE A 77 2.05 -1.97 1.57
CA ILE A 77 1.19 -3.00 2.14
C ILE A 77 1.77 -4.34 1.74
N ALA A 78 2.20 -5.13 2.71
CA ALA A 78 2.65 -6.50 2.44
C ALA A 78 1.45 -7.42 2.23
N ILE A 79 1.60 -8.33 1.27
CA ILE A 79 0.61 -9.34 0.92
C ILE A 79 1.22 -10.73 1.20
N GLY A 80 0.48 -11.54 1.94
CA GLY A 80 0.77 -12.95 2.16
C GLY A 80 -0.35 -13.84 1.65
N PHE A 81 -0.07 -15.14 1.55
CA PHE A 81 -1.05 -16.15 1.16
C PHE A 81 -1.03 -17.30 2.15
N CYS A 82 -2.20 -17.64 2.71
CA CYS A 82 -2.33 -18.70 3.71
C CYS A 82 -3.19 -19.85 3.18
N PRO A 83 -2.64 -21.07 3.03
CA PRO A 83 -3.42 -22.23 2.62
C PRO A 83 -4.60 -22.55 3.54
N GLY A 84 -4.45 -22.30 4.84
CA GLY A 84 -5.54 -22.45 5.83
C GLY A 84 -6.72 -21.50 5.59
N GLU A 85 -6.47 -20.35 4.95
CA GLU A 85 -7.48 -19.35 4.55
C GLU A 85 -7.97 -19.58 3.10
N GLY A 86 -7.54 -20.68 2.46
CA GLY A 86 -7.96 -21.08 1.12
C GLY A 86 -7.03 -20.66 -0.02
N ALA A 87 -5.80 -20.21 0.27
CA ALA A 87 -4.80 -19.98 -0.77
C ALA A 87 -4.25 -21.28 -1.35
N TYR A 88 -3.75 -21.25 -2.59
CA TYR A 88 -3.10 -22.40 -3.22
C TYR A 88 -1.91 -21.98 -4.10
N ALA A 89 -0.97 -22.90 -4.31
CA ALA A 89 0.21 -22.63 -5.14
C ALA A 89 -0.19 -22.33 -6.59
N GLY A 90 0.37 -21.26 -7.16
CA GLY A 90 0.02 -20.79 -8.50
C GLY A 90 -1.30 -20.03 -8.60
N GLN A 91 -1.95 -19.71 -7.47
CA GLN A 91 -3.11 -18.83 -7.45
C GLN A 91 -2.77 -17.50 -8.11
N LYS A 92 -3.64 -17.08 -9.03
CA LYS A 92 -3.62 -15.73 -9.58
C LYS A 92 -4.68 -14.90 -8.87
N VAL A 93 -4.28 -13.72 -8.44
CA VAL A 93 -5.14 -12.77 -7.77
C VAL A 93 -5.32 -11.56 -8.67
N ASP A 94 -6.56 -11.16 -8.87
CA ASP A 94 -6.87 -9.92 -9.55
C ASP A 94 -7.03 -8.78 -8.53
N LEU A 95 -6.07 -7.86 -8.53
CA LEU A 95 -6.10 -6.69 -7.67
C LEU A 95 -6.78 -5.49 -8.32
N ARG A 96 -7.18 -5.57 -9.60
CA ARG A 96 -7.73 -4.42 -10.31
C ARG A 96 -9.04 -3.94 -9.69
N THR A 97 -9.90 -4.84 -9.22
CA THR A 97 -11.16 -4.48 -8.57
C THR A 97 -10.94 -3.73 -7.25
N PRO A 98 -10.19 -4.25 -6.24
CA PRO A 98 -9.97 -3.50 -5.01
C PRO A 98 -9.20 -2.19 -5.25
N MET A 99 -8.27 -2.16 -6.20
CA MET A 99 -7.56 -0.92 -6.57
C MET A 99 -8.50 0.07 -7.25
N GLY A 100 -9.40 -0.37 -8.13
CA GLY A 100 -10.39 0.47 -8.80
C GLY A 100 -11.33 1.15 -7.80
N HIS A 101 -11.90 0.39 -6.86
CA HIS A 101 -12.73 0.98 -5.80
C HIS A 101 -11.97 1.98 -4.93
N PHE A 102 -10.69 1.72 -4.65
CA PHE A 102 -9.87 2.68 -3.90
C PHE A 102 -9.60 3.95 -4.72
N MET A 103 -9.36 3.82 -6.02
CA MET A 103 -9.17 4.94 -6.93
C MET A 103 -10.41 5.82 -7.08
N GLU A 104 -11.62 5.26 -6.97
CA GLU A 104 -12.87 6.02 -7.03
C GLU A 104 -13.09 6.95 -5.82
N VAL A 105 -12.46 6.64 -4.68
CA VAL A 105 -12.66 7.39 -3.45
C VAL A 105 -11.56 8.41 -3.17
N ILE A 106 -10.39 8.31 -3.81
CA ILE A 106 -9.27 9.25 -3.68
C ILE A 106 -9.39 10.40 -4.69
#